data_AF-A0A397D7I8-F1
#
_entry.id   AF-A0A397D7I8-F1
#
_cell.length_a   1.000
_cell.length_b   1.000
_cell.length_c   1.000
_cell.angle_alpha   90.00
_cell.angle_beta   90.00
_cell.angle_gamma   90.00
#
_symmetry.space_group_name_H-M   'P 1'
#
loop_
_entity.id
_entity.type
_entity.pdbx_description
1 polymer ?
#
loop_
_entity_poly.entity_id
_entity_poly.type
_entity_poly.pdbx_seq_one_letter_code
_entity_poly.pdbx_strand_id
1 'polypeptide(L)'
;MEVFIERAVGKIRKLLSRRDKDKELRESCDEVLSHLKAGTPNLSEETYFAPLFCAILTKHSSKTTCLALDCIEKLLAFGYMRGTAQITSALQAHLQRTLDLHEDNMNMTAKHGILLIDAVVEVICSCQDHIDNDVQLQVLKAVLTAATSTTCAVHEHSLLKSIRARFLVAIRSYLCVSLLQNCTSIYTQVVELSLRVFVVLITHFKAHLKGEMEIFITNIFLRILDSDNSTFEHKMLVLEVLNHICDDQLILSEIFLNFDCDWDSMDLFKRIVNALAKIAKSKQRDLQYHSSAPVARQLKMQQNEAALVLKDNDSDTEEDAECGPRLPSSASLVVGMFDKKKKRQDLISTGIVKFNVKATDGIKFCTANKLVDNNPRSVAEYLHEYNSKLDKFQDLHNPSIPEDKKMSKEGFIRNNRGINNGDDLAADYLGPCGIYDRIKSTPISLKEEQSMKHKRENSTISVAVLDKQRKDAFSRERQAMVKASEAYFKRKSPSSNAETKSSPPPSSYVVSSTENVYVKPMFEIVWAPLLAVCSVLFETSDHPVAIQYCLDGFKHAIHLSAR
;
A
#
# COMPACT_ATOMS: atom_id res chain seq x y z
N MET A 1 -29.11 26.83 -28.31
CA MET A 1 -29.29 26.42 -26.90
C MET A 1 -30.68 25.83 -26.65
N GLU A 2 -31.75 26.61 -26.79
CA GLU A 2 -33.13 26.24 -26.41
C GLU A 2 -33.67 24.95 -27.03
N VAL A 3 -33.46 24.72 -28.34
CA VAL A 3 -33.92 23.51 -29.03
C VAL A 3 -33.29 22.22 -28.46
N PHE A 4 -32.02 22.28 -28.05
CA PHE A 4 -31.34 21.14 -27.45
C PHE A 4 -31.93 20.81 -26.07
N ILE A 5 -32.15 21.85 -25.26
CA ILE A 5 -32.72 21.72 -23.92
C ILE A 5 -34.16 21.24 -24.01
N GLU A 6 -34.99 21.84 -24.87
CA GLU A 6 -36.39 21.42 -25.06
C GLU A 6 -36.47 19.93 -25.42
N ARG A 7 -35.62 19.48 -26.35
CA ARG A 7 -35.59 18.08 -26.77
C ARG A 7 -35.09 17.15 -25.66
N ALA A 8 -34.06 17.54 -24.92
CA ALA A 8 -33.48 16.73 -23.85
C ALA A 8 -34.43 16.66 -22.63
N VAL A 9 -34.84 17.82 -22.10
CA VAL A 9 -35.77 17.93 -20.98
C VAL A 9 -37.12 17.31 -21.34
N GLY A 10 -37.62 17.51 -22.56
CA GLY A 10 -38.83 16.85 -23.04
C GLY A 10 -38.74 15.32 -23.08
N LYS A 11 -37.56 14.75 -23.39
CA LYS A 11 -37.32 13.30 -23.30
C LYS A 11 -37.23 12.83 -21.85
N ILE A 12 -36.49 13.54 -21.00
CA ILE A 12 -36.36 13.24 -19.57
C ILE A 12 -37.76 13.21 -18.94
N ARG A 13 -38.55 14.27 -19.15
CA ARG A 13 -39.92 14.41 -18.63
C ARG A 13 -40.86 13.26 -18.99
N LYS A 14 -40.71 12.68 -20.19
CA LYS A 14 -41.49 11.52 -20.66
C LYS A 14 -41.09 10.20 -19.99
N LEU A 15 -39.88 10.11 -19.44
CA LEU A 15 -39.37 8.94 -18.73
C LEU A 15 -39.74 8.95 -17.24
N LEU A 16 -40.18 10.09 -16.69
CA LEU A 16 -40.52 10.24 -15.28
C LEU A 16 -41.88 9.64 -14.95
N SER A 17 -41.97 8.99 -13.78
CA SER A 17 -43.22 8.45 -13.27
C SER A 17 -43.98 9.49 -12.42
N ARG A 18 -45.24 9.21 -12.06
CA ARG A 18 -46.02 10.07 -11.15
C ARG A 18 -45.69 9.86 -9.66
N ARG A 19 -44.64 9.09 -9.34
CA ARG A 19 -44.24 8.79 -7.95
C ARG A 19 -43.59 10.01 -7.31
N ASP A 20 -43.69 10.13 -5.99
CA ASP A 20 -43.14 11.27 -5.24
C ASP A 20 -41.63 11.45 -5.42
N LYS A 21 -40.89 10.34 -5.62
CA LYS A 21 -39.44 10.41 -5.88
C LYS A 21 -39.08 11.21 -7.13
N ASP A 22 -39.93 11.22 -8.16
CA ASP A 22 -39.65 11.94 -9.42
C ASP A 22 -40.29 13.35 -9.41
N LYS A 23 -40.93 13.76 -8.31
CA LYS A 23 -41.76 14.97 -8.24
C LYS A 23 -40.94 16.23 -8.51
N GLU A 24 -39.80 16.38 -7.83
CA GLU A 24 -38.92 17.55 -7.95
C GLU A 24 -38.38 17.70 -9.37
N LEU A 25 -37.84 16.62 -9.94
CA LEU A 25 -37.34 16.61 -11.31
C LEU A 25 -38.44 16.90 -12.34
N ARG A 26 -39.65 16.40 -12.10
CA ARG A 26 -40.81 16.64 -12.96
C ARG A 26 -41.24 18.10 -12.95
N GLU A 27 -41.31 18.70 -11.77
CA GLU A 27 -41.66 20.12 -11.59
C GLU A 27 -40.62 21.01 -12.26
N SER A 28 -39.32 20.72 -12.08
CA SER A 28 -38.23 21.45 -12.74
C SER A 28 -38.27 21.32 -14.27
N CYS A 29 -38.59 20.13 -14.80
CA CYS A 29 -38.78 19.94 -16.24
C CYS A 29 -39.98 20.75 -16.78
N ASP A 30 -41.11 20.73 -16.08
CA ASP A 30 -42.34 21.42 -16.50
C ASP A 30 -42.15 22.94 -16.48
N GLU A 31 -41.43 23.47 -15.50
CA GLU A 31 -41.05 24.89 -15.39
C GLU A 31 -40.23 25.35 -16.62
N VAL A 32 -39.11 24.68 -16.93
CA VAL A 32 -38.25 25.05 -18.06
C VAL A 32 -38.99 24.91 -19.40
N LEU A 33 -39.77 23.84 -19.58
CA LEU A 33 -40.56 23.65 -20.80
C LEU A 33 -41.65 24.72 -20.96
N SER A 34 -42.21 25.23 -19.85
CA SER A 34 -43.19 26.32 -19.90
C SER A 34 -42.55 27.65 -20.34
N HIS A 35 -41.36 27.97 -19.83
CA HIS A 35 -40.61 29.16 -20.21
C HIS A 35 -40.19 29.14 -21.68
N LEU A 36 -39.73 27.97 -22.17
CA LEU A 36 -39.35 27.76 -23.56
C LEU A 36 -40.55 27.93 -24.51
N LYS A 37 -41.72 27.39 -24.16
CA LYS A 37 -42.95 27.56 -24.96
C LYS A 37 -43.46 28.99 -24.97
N ALA A 38 -43.34 29.70 -23.85
CA ALA A 38 -43.76 31.08 -23.72
C ALA A 38 -42.81 32.07 -24.42
N GLY A 39 -41.63 31.62 -24.86
CA GLY A 39 -40.61 32.50 -25.44
C GLY A 39 -40.13 33.56 -24.45
N THR A 40 -39.97 33.17 -23.17
CA THR A 40 -39.63 34.11 -22.09
C THR A 40 -38.25 34.74 -22.37
N PRO A 41 -38.15 36.08 -22.55
CA PRO A 41 -36.86 36.71 -22.82
C PRO A 41 -35.95 36.70 -21.58
N ASN A 42 -34.63 36.59 -21.81
CA ASN A 42 -33.58 36.71 -20.78
C ASN A 42 -33.67 35.70 -19.62
N LEU A 43 -34.03 34.45 -19.90
CA LEU A 43 -33.95 33.38 -18.89
C LEU A 43 -32.49 33.17 -18.44
N SER A 44 -32.29 32.96 -17.14
CA SER A 44 -30.94 32.73 -16.61
C SER A 44 -30.38 31.38 -17.09
N GLU A 45 -29.05 31.32 -17.32
CA GLU A 45 -28.37 30.05 -17.64
C GLU A 45 -28.65 28.98 -16.58
N GLU A 46 -28.73 29.37 -15.30
CA GLU A 46 -29.03 28.47 -14.18
C GLU A 46 -30.39 27.77 -14.32
N THR A 47 -31.42 28.51 -14.76
CA THR A 47 -32.79 27.99 -14.95
C THR A 47 -32.81 26.85 -15.98
N TYR A 48 -32.05 26.98 -17.06
CA TYR A 48 -31.94 25.94 -18.09
C TYR A 48 -31.27 24.66 -17.56
N PHE A 49 -30.37 24.78 -16.59
CA PHE A 49 -29.58 23.67 -16.04
C PHE A 49 -30.24 22.97 -14.86
N ALA A 50 -31.17 23.62 -14.17
CA ALA A 50 -31.90 23.05 -13.04
C ALA A 50 -32.44 21.62 -13.29
N PRO A 51 -33.19 21.34 -14.38
CA PRO A 51 -33.69 19.98 -14.63
C PRO A 51 -32.58 18.99 -15.01
N LEU A 52 -31.49 19.45 -15.62
CA LEU A 52 -30.35 18.60 -15.98
C LEU A 52 -29.55 18.20 -14.74
N PHE A 53 -29.31 19.15 -13.83
CA PHE A 53 -28.65 18.89 -12.55
C PHE A 53 -29.49 17.96 -11.69
N CYS A 54 -30.79 18.23 -11.56
CA CYS A 54 -31.69 17.36 -10.81
C CYS A 54 -31.71 15.93 -11.39
N ALA A 55 -31.70 15.76 -12.72
CA ALA A 55 -31.65 14.44 -13.36
C ALA A 55 -30.35 13.67 -13.07
N ILE A 56 -29.23 14.36 -12.93
CA ILE A 56 -27.92 13.78 -12.64
C ILE A 56 -27.78 13.44 -11.15
N LEU A 57 -28.09 14.40 -10.27
CA LEU A 57 -27.87 14.31 -8.83
C LEU A 57 -28.80 13.30 -8.15
N THR A 58 -30.04 13.17 -8.64
CA THR A 58 -31.00 12.21 -8.08
C THR A 58 -30.67 10.74 -8.41
N LYS A 59 -29.83 10.50 -9.43
CA LYS A 59 -29.39 9.16 -9.88
C LYS A 59 -30.52 8.13 -10.03
N HIS A 60 -31.74 8.56 -10.35
CA HIS A 60 -32.92 7.71 -10.34
C HIS A 60 -32.97 6.68 -11.50
N SER A 61 -32.38 7.00 -12.65
CA SER A 61 -32.31 6.12 -13.82
C SER A 61 -31.07 6.43 -14.65
N SER A 62 -30.29 5.41 -15.01
CA SER A 62 -29.14 5.57 -15.93
C SER A 62 -29.51 6.31 -17.21
N LYS A 63 -30.74 6.08 -17.71
CA LYS A 63 -31.21 6.65 -18.97
C LYS A 63 -31.48 8.15 -18.87
N THR A 64 -32.02 8.63 -17.75
CA THR A 64 -32.23 10.08 -17.52
C THR A 64 -30.90 10.78 -17.29
N THR A 65 -29.99 10.13 -16.54
CA THR A 65 -28.63 10.63 -16.31
C THR A 65 -27.85 10.76 -17.62
N CYS A 66 -27.85 9.74 -18.48
CA CYS A 66 -27.21 9.80 -19.80
C CYS A 66 -27.77 10.93 -20.67
N LEU A 67 -29.09 11.11 -20.72
CA LEU A 67 -29.72 12.18 -21.50
C LEU A 67 -29.34 13.57 -20.99
N ALA A 68 -29.23 13.74 -19.68
CA ALA A 68 -28.81 15.00 -19.08
C ALA A 68 -27.33 15.29 -19.38
N LEU A 69 -26.43 14.31 -19.19
CA LEU A 69 -25.01 14.46 -19.49
C LEU A 69 -24.74 14.71 -20.99
N ASP A 70 -25.47 14.05 -21.89
CA ASP A 70 -25.41 14.28 -23.35
C ASP A 70 -25.87 15.68 -23.74
N CYS A 71 -26.89 16.21 -23.07
CA CYS A 71 -27.33 17.59 -23.28
C CYS A 71 -26.22 18.57 -22.84
N ILE A 72 -25.67 18.38 -21.65
CA ILE A 72 -24.59 19.23 -21.11
C ILE A 72 -23.35 19.18 -22.01
N GLU A 73 -22.93 17.99 -22.46
CA GLU A 73 -21.82 17.82 -23.42
C GLU A 73 -22.05 18.68 -24.67
N LYS A 74 -23.22 18.57 -25.30
CA LYS A 74 -23.55 19.35 -26.50
C LYS A 74 -23.53 20.85 -26.23
N LEU A 75 -24.08 21.29 -25.10
CA LEU A 75 -24.09 22.69 -24.72
C LEU A 75 -22.66 23.26 -24.55
N LEU A 76 -21.75 22.47 -24.00
CA LEU A 76 -20.32 22.80 -23.88
C LEU A 76 -19.61 22.79 -25.25
N ALA A 77 -19.86 21.76 -26.08
CA ALA A 77 -19.20 21.58 -27.38
C ALA A 77 -19.55 22.68 -28.38
N PHE A 78 -20.83 23.09 -28.43
CA PHE A 78 -21.29 24.14 -29.33
C PHE A 78 -21.04 25.56 -28.79
N GLY A 79 -20.48 25.70 -27.59
CA GLY A 79 -20.22 26.99 -26.96
C GLY A 79 -21.47 27.78 -26.61
N TYR A 80 -22.61 27.10 -26.41
CA TYR A 80 -23.82 27.72 -25.86
C TYR A 80 -23.69 28.02 -24.38
N MET A 81 -22.68 27.44 -23.71
CA MET A 81 -22.40 27.64 -22.29
C MET A 81 -21.03 28.24 -22.07
N ARG A 82 -21.01 29.48 -21.61
CA ARG A 82 -19.78 30.14 -21.13
C ARG A 82 -19.62 29.95 -19.63
N GLY A 83 -20.73 29.94 -18.89
CA GLY A 83 -20.78 29.68 -17.45
C GLY A 83 -20.02 30.70 -16.60
N THR A 84 -19.92 31.94 -17.08
CA THR A 84 -19.23 33.07 -16.42
C THR A 84 -20.08 33.75 -15.34
N ALA A 85 -21.36 33.37 -15.22
CA ALA A 85 -22.24 33.85 -14.17
C ALA A 85 -21.94 33.13 -12.85
N GLN A 86 -22.05 33.83 -11.73
CA GLN A 86 -22.02 33.22 -10.41
C GLN A 86 -23.32 32.46 -10.16
N ILE A 87 -23.23 31.29 -9.53
CA ILE A 87 -24.42 30.53 -9.12
C ILE A 87 -25.12 31.21 -7.95
N THR A 88 -26.43 31.01 -7.85
CA THR A 88 -27.18 31.46 -6.68
C THR A 88 -26.71 30.77 -5.39
N SER A 89 -26.83 31.47 -4.26
CA SER A 89 -26.54 30.88 -2.93
C SER A 89 -27.41 29.66 -2.63
N ALA A 90 -28.62 29.61 -3.18
CA ALA A 90 -29.52 28.47 -3.07
C ALA A 90 -28.95 27.23 -3.80
N LEU A 91 -28.51 27.38 -5.05
CA LEU A 91 -27.89 26.30 -5.81
C LEU A 91 -26.57 25.86 -5.18
N GLN A 92 -25.75 26.81 -4.72
CA GLN A 92 -24.52 26.50 -3.99
C GLN A 92 -24.80 25.64 -2.75
N ALA A 93 -25.76 26.03 -1.91
CA ALA A 93 -26.12 25.28 -0.71
C ALA A 93 -26.70 23.89 -1.06
N HIS A 94 -27.45 23.78 -2.16
CA HIS A 94 -27.95 22.49 -2.64
C HIS A 94 -26.80 21.57 -3.07
N LEU A 95 -25.89 22.04 -3.91
CA LEU A 95 -24.74 21.25 -4.38
C LEU A 95 -23.84 20.82 -3.21
N GLN A 96 -23.57 21.72 -2.26
CA GLN A 96 -22.73 21.41 -1.11
C GLN A 96 -23.34 20.32 -0.23
N ARG A 97 -24.67 20.34 -0.03
CA ARG A 97 -25.39 19.30 0.71
C ARG A 97 -25.43 17.97 -0.05
N THR A 98 -25.68 18.00 -1.35
CA THR A 98 -25.91 16.79 -2.16
C THR A 98 -24.61 16.07 -2.51
N LEU A 99 -23.49 16.81 -2.62
CA LEU A 99 -22.18 16.29 -3.02
C LEU A 99 -21.19 16.16 -1.86
N ASP A 100 -21.61 16.45 -0.63
CA ASP A 100 -20.80 16.38 0.60
C ASP A 100 -19.45 17.13 0.48
N LEU A 101 -19.50 18.35 -0.05
CA LEU A 101 -18.31 19.15 -0.34
C LEU A 101 -17.87 19.95 0.91
N HIS A 102 -16.73 19.58 1.51
CA HIS A 102 -16.08 20.35 2.56
C HIS A 102 -15.36 21.60 2.03
N GLU A 103 -15.16 22.61 2.88
CA GLU A 103 -14.53 23.90 2.54
C GLU A 103 -13.15 23.74 1.86
N ASP A 104 -12.40 22.67 2.17
CA ASP A 104 -11.09 22.35 1.56
C ASP A 104 -11.16 21.73 0.15
N ASN A 105 -12.30 21.14 -0.22
CA ASN A 105 -12.48 20.44 -1.50
C ASN A 105 -13.04 21.34 -2.60
N MET A 106 -13.86 22.33 -2.25
CA MET A 106 -14.14 23.44 -3.15
C MET A 106 -12.90 24.34 -3.22
N ASN A 107 -12.42 24.67 -4.42
CA ASN A 107 -11.52 25.80 -4.59
C ASN A 107 -12.30 27.09 -4.26
N MET A 108 -12.40 27.41 -2.99
CA MET A 108 -12.90 28.68 -2.51
C MET A 108 -11.80 29.71 -2.71
N THR A 109 -11.73 30.34 -3.88
CA THR A 109 -11.27 31.73 -3.88
C THR A 109 -12.31 32.51 -3.10
N ALA A 110 -12.16 32.60 -1.78
CA ALA A 110 -13.06 33.30 -0.84
C ALA A 110 -13.26 34.80 -1.16
N LYS A 111 -12.73 35.29 -2.28
CA LYS A 111 -12.90 36.64 -2.82
C LYS A 111 -13.81 36.74 -4.06
N HIS A 112 -14.11 35.64 -4.76
CA HIS A 112 -14.95 35.63 -5.96
C HIS A 112 -15.82 34.36 -5.97
N GLY A 113 -17.15 34.50 -5.91
CA GLY A 113 -18.10 33.38 -5.79
C GLY A 113 -18.02 32.33 -6.91
N ILE A 114 -18.62 31.16 -6.69
CA ILE A 114 -18.55 29.99 -7.59
C ILE A 114 -19.22 30.31 -8.93
N LEU A 115 -18.53 30.01 -10.02
CA LEU A 115 -19.07 30.14 -11.37
C LEU A 115 -19.94 28.94 -11.74
N LEU A 116 -20.95 29.17 -12.58
CA LEU A 116 -21.83 28.12 -13.08
C LEU A 116 -21.06 27.00 -13.78
N ILE A 117 -19.97 27.32 -14.48
CA ILE A 117 -19.16 26.31 -15.14
C ILE A 117 -18.48 25.34 -14.16
N ASP A 118 -18.04 25.81 -13.00
CA ASP A 118 -17.44 24.95 -11.97
C ASP A 118 -18.50 24.02 -11.36
N ALA A 119 -19.71 24.53 -11.14
CA ALA A 119 -20.85 23.73 -10.71
C ALA A 119 -21.23 22.65 -11.73
N VAL A 120 -21.28 23.00 -13.03
CA VAL A 120 -21.54 22.03 -14.12
C VAL A 120 -20.49 20.92 -14.12
N VAL A 121 -19.20 21.29 -14.04
CA VAL A 121 -18.11 20.32 -14.00
C VAL A 121 -18.29 19.38 -12.83
N GLU A 122 -18.55 19.89 -11.63
CA GLU A 122 -18.70 19.07 -10.42
C GLU A 122 -19.91 18.12 -10.49
N VAL A 123 -21.03 18.59 -11.06
CA VAL A 123 -22.22 17.76 -11.28
C VAL A 123 -21.95 16.62 -12.27
N ILE A 124 -21.34 16.87 -13.45
CA ILE A 124 -20.96 15.81 -14.41
C ILE A 124 -20.13 14.73 -13.71
N CYS A 125 -19.14 15.23 -12.98
CA CYS A 125 -18.17 14.53 -12.20
C CYS A 125 -18.76 13.65 -11.07
N SER A 126 -19.93 13.99 -10.52
CA SER A 126 -20.64 13.19 -9.51
C SER A 126 -21.17 11.82 -9.99
N CYS A 127 -21.21 11.61 -11.31
CA CYS A 127 -21.72 10.39 -11.95
C CYS A 127 -20.64 9.38 -12.36
N GLN A 128 -19.37 9.59 -12.02
CA GLN A 128 -18.30 8.72 -12.48
C GLN A 128 -18.35 7.29 -11.91
N ASP A 129 -18.74 7.12 -10.64
CA ASP A 129 -18.86 5.79 -10.01
C ASP A 129 -20.20 5.12 -10.31
N HIS A 130 -20.90 5.58 -11.35
CA HIS A 130 -22.15 4.98 -11.76
C HIS A 130 -21.89 3.56 -12.30
N ILE A 131 -22.73 2.60 -11.92
CA ILE A 131 -22.57 1.16 -12.24
C ILE A 131 -22.70 0.91 -13.76
N ASP A 132 -23.41 1.80 -14.45
CA ASP A 132 -23.71 1.70 -15.87
C ASP A 132 -22.57 2.27 -16.75
N ASN A 133 -21.99 1.43 -17.61
CA ASN A 133 -20.91 1.80 -18.53
C ASN A 133 -21.30 2.92 -19.50
N ASP A 134 -22.57 3.02 -19.91
CA ASP A 134 -23.03 4.07 -20.83
C ASP A 134 -22.96 5.44 -20.14
N VAL A 135 -23.31 5.50 -18.85
CA VAL A 135 -23.18 6.72 -18.04
C VAL A 135 -21.71 7.08 -17.87
N GLN A 136 -20.84 6.11 -17.57
CA GLN A 136 -19.40 6.35 -17.42
C GLN A 136 -18.77 6.90 -18.71
N LEU A 137 -19.12 6.32 -19.86
CA LEU A 137 -18.66 6.81 -21.16
C LEU A 137 -19.15 8.24 -21.42
N GLN A 138 -20.39 8.55 -21.03
CA GLN A 138 -20.95 9.88 -21.21
C GLN A 138 -20.31 10.93 -20.30
N VAL A 139 -19.98 10.57 -19.05
CA VAL A 139 -19.18 11.41 -18.15
C VAL A 139 -17.82 11.74 -18.78
N LEU A 140 -17.12 10.73 -19.30
CA LEU A 140 -15.82 10.92 -19.94
C LEU A 140 -15.88 11.88 -21.13
N LYS A 141 -16.89 11.74 -21.99
CA LYS A 141 -17.11 12.66 -23.13
C LYS A 141 -17.38 14.10 -22.67
N ALA A 142 -18.26 14.27 -21.70
CA ALA A 142 -18.63 15.59 -21.19
C ALA A 142 -17.43 16.30 -20.51
N VAL A 143 -16.64 15.57 -19.72
CA VAL A 143 -15.42 16.07 -19.08
C VAL A 143 -14.35 16.44 -20.11
N LEU A 144 -14.11 15.59 -21.11
CA LEU A 144 -13.16 15.88 -22.19
C LEU A 144 -13.57 17.12 -22.97
N THR A 145 -14.87 17.25 -23.27
CA THR A 145 -15.43 18.41 -23.95
C THR A 145 -15.26 19.68 -23.12
N ALA A 146 -15.52 19.62 -21.80
CA ALA A 146 -15.29 20.74 -20.89
C ALA A 146 -13.82 21.17 -20.86
N ALA A 147 -12.88 20.22 -20.93
CA ALA A 147 -11.44 20.50 -20.89
C ALA A 147 -10.85 21.02 -22.21
N THR A 148 -11.48 20.70 -23.33
CA THR A 148 -10.97 21.06 -24.66
C THR A 148 -11.74 22.19 -25.32
N SER A 149 -12.89 22.59 -24.77
CA SER A 149 -13.69 23.68 -25.31
C SER A 149 -12.98 25.03 -25.12
N THR A 150 -12.87 25.78 -26.22
CA THR A 150 -12.28 27.13 -26.23
C THR A 150 -13.28 28.23 -25.88
N THR A 151 -14.54 27.86 -25.62
CA THR A 151 -15.66 28.79 -25.47
C THR A 151 -16.11 28.99 -24.02
N CYS A 152 -15.83 28.03 -23.14
CA CYS A 152 -16.06 28.16 -21.70
C CYS A 152 -14.77 28.52 -20.97
N ALA A 153 -14.84 29.52 -20.10
CA ALA A 153 -13.75 29.85 -19.20
C ALA A 153 -13.88 28.96 -17.96
N VAL A 154 -13.68 27.65 -18.12
CA VAL A 154 -13.56 26.78 -16.95
C VAL A 154 -12.31 27.23 -16.21
N HIS A 155 -12.39 27.43 -14.89
CA HIS A 155 -11.17 27.62 -14.11
C HIS A 155 -10.31 26.37 -14.26
N GLU A 156 -9.23 26.48 -15.03
CA GLU A 156 -8.30 25.41 -15.38
C GLU A 156 -7.93 24.56 -14.15
N HIS A 157 -7.75 25.25 -13.02
CA HIS A 157 -7.42 24.63 -11.75
C HIS A 157 -8.54 23.72 -11.16
N SER A 158 -9.81 24.15 -11.22
CA SER A 158 -10.95 23.37 -10.71
C SER A 158 -11.21 22.14 -11.58
N LEU A 159 -11.15 22.31 -12.90
CA LEU A 159 -11.32 21.20 -13.84
C LEU A 159 -10.20 20.16 -13.72
N LEU A 160 -8.95 20.60 -13.69
CA LEU A 160 -7.81 19.69 -13.53
C LEU A 160 -7.82 18.98 -12.18
N LYS A 161 -8.24 19.64 -11.09
CA LYS A 161 -8.39 19.01 -9.77
C LYS A 161 -9.47 17.92 -9.79
N SER A 162 -10.64 18.22 -10.35
CA SER A 162 -11.77 17.28 -10.46
C SER A 162 -11.47 16.12 -11.42
N ILE A 163 -10.75 16.35 -12.53
CA ILE A 163 -10.26 15.31 -13.45
C ILE A 163 -9.18 14.45 -12.77
N ARG A 164 -8.21 15.06 -12.08
CA ARG A 164 -7.12 14.35 -11.41
C ARG A 164 -7.64 13.42 -10.33
N ALA A 165 -8.53 13.89 -9.46
CA ALA A 165 -9.14 13.07 -8.41
C ALA A 165 -9.86 11.85 -9.00
N ARG A 166 -10.47 12.02 -10.16
CA ARG A 166 -11.26 11.01 -10.87
C ARG A 166 -10.41 10.02 -11.66
N PHE A 167 -9.43 10.50 -12.40
CA PHE A 167 -8.47 9.65 -13.09
C PHE A 167 -7.71 8.77 -12.08
N LEU A 168 -7.43 9.30 -10.90
CA LEU A 168 -6.84 8.55 -9.80
C LEU A 168 -7.72 7.39 -9.31
N VAL A 169 -9.04 7.53 -9.25
CA VAL A 169 -9.94 6.38 -8.96
C VAL A 169 -9.81 5.32 -10.05
N ALA A 170 -9.83 5.72 -11.32
CA ALA A 170 -9.69 4.79 -12.44
C ALA A 170 -8.32 4.09 -12.46
N ILE A 171 -7.25 4.81 -12.11
CA ILE A 171 -5.92 4.25 -11.90
C ILE A 171 -5.98 3.11 -10.88
N ARG A 172 -6.54 3.36 -9.69
CA ARG A 172 -6.58 2.35 -8.62
C ARG A 172 -7.43 1.14 -8.99
N SER A 173 -8.61 1.37 -9.55
CA SER A 173 -9.60 0.33 -9.82
C SER A 173 -9.29 -0.52 -11.05
N TYR A 174 -8.65 0.06 -12.06
CA TYR A 174 -8.43 -0.63 -13.34
C TYR A 174 -6.94 -0.78 -13.66
N LEU A 175 -6.18 0.32 -13.69
CA LEU A 175 -4.80 0.27 -14.15
C LEU A 175 -3.91 -0.53 -13.19
N CYS A 176 -3.97 -0.25 -11.89
CA CYS A 176 -3.18 -0.97 -10.88
C CYS A 176 -3.53 -2.47 -10.88
N VAL A 177 -4.81 -2.83 -10.99
CA VAL A 177 -5.25 -4.23 -11.05
C VAL A 177 -4.70 -4.91 -12.32
N SER A 178 -4.77 -4.24 -13.47
CA SER A 178 -4.20 -4.75 -14.73
C SER A 178 -2.68 -4.93 -14.65
N LEU A 179 -1.98 -3.95 -14.06
CA LEU A 179 -0.53 -3.99 -13.88
C LEU A 179 -0.09 -5.14 -12.97
N LEU A 180 -0.85 -5.49 -11.92
CA LEU A 180 -0.53 -6.67 -11.09
C LEU A 180 -0.43 -7.95 -11.93
N GLN A 181 -1.36 -8.13 -12.88
CA GLN A 181 -1.41 -9.31 -13.74
C GLN A 181 -0.29 -9.30 -14.80
N ASN A 182 0.01 -8.12 -15.35
CA ASN A 182 0.94 -7.99 -16.46
C ASN A 182 2.41 -7.89 -16.02
N CYS A 183 2.71 -7.29 -14.86
CA CYS A 183 4.07 -7.28 -14.27
C CYS A 183 4.56 -8.67 -13.85
N THR A 184 3.66 -9.65 -13.76
CA THR A 184 3.99 -11.05 -13.46
C THR A 184 3.80 -11.98 -14.67
N SER A 185 3.63 -11.41 -15.88
CA SER A 185 3.43 -12.18 -17.11
C SER A 185 4.60 -13.14 -17.39
N ILE A 186 4.32 -14.23 -18.10
CA ILE A 186 5.34 -15.14 -18.61
C ILE A 186 6.10 -14.55 -19.81
N TYR A 187 5.54 -13.51 -20.43
CA TYR A 187 6.13 -12.82 -21.58
C TYR A 187 6.90 -11.59 -21.11
N THR A 188 8.22 -11.63 -21.23
CA THR A 188 9.12 -10.58 -20.75
C THR A 188 8.81 -9.21 -21.33
N GLN A 189 8.45 -9.12 -22.61
CA GLN A 189 8.08 -7.84 -23.25
C GLN A 189 6.83 -7.21 -22.62
N VAL A 190 5.87 -8.03 -22.16
CA VAL A 190 4.69 -7.54 -21.46
C VAL A 190 5.08 -7.00 -20.09
N VAL A 191 5.97 -7.70 -19.37
CA VAL A 191 6.50 -7.26 -18.08
C VAL A 191 7.23 -5.93 -18.23
N GLU A 192 8.13 -5.82 -19.20
CA GLU A 192 8.89 -4.59 -19.49
C GLU A 192 7.98 -3.39 -19.73
N LEU A 193 7.02 -3.50 -20.65
CA LEU A 193 6.08 -2.42 -20.96
C LEU A 193 5.21 -2.05 -19.74
N SER A 194 4.80 -3.04 -18.95
CA SER A 194 4.01 -2.83 -17.74
C SER A 194 4.81 -2.10 -16.66
N LEU A 195 6.07 -2.46 -16.47
CA LEU A 195 6.96 -1.81 -15.51
C LEU A 195 7.28 -0.36 -15.91
N ARG A 196 7.41 -0.07 -17.22
CA ARG A 196 7.53 1.31 -17.71
C ARG A 196 6.30 2.16 -17.36
N VAL A 197 5.09 1.62 -17.52
CA VAL A 197 3.85 2.30 -17.11
C VAL A 197 3.83 2.51 -15.59
N PHE A 198 4.25 1.52 -14.81
CA PHE A 198 4.35 1.64 -13.36
C PHE A 198 5.32 2.76 -12.93
N VAL A 199 6.48 2.89 -13.60
CA VAL A 199 7.45 3.96 -13.33
C VAL A 199 6.84 5.34 -13.55
N VAL A 200 6.14 5.56 -14.67
CA VAL A 200 5.41 6.81 -14.93
C VAL A 200 4.36 7.07 -13.85
N LEU A 201 3.67 6.01 -13.42
CA LEU A 201 2.62 6.09 -12.40
C LEU A 201 3.16 6.58 -11.05
N ILE A 202 4.25 6.00 -10.56
CA ILE A 202 4.85 6.42 -9.29
C ILE A 202 5.46 7.82 -9.38
N THR A 203 6.02 8.20 -10.54
CA THR A 203 6.60 9.53 -10.74
C THR A 203 5.55 10.64 -10.55
N HIS A 204 4.31 10.44 -11.03
CA HIS A 204 3.28 11.48 -11.03
C HIS A 204 2.16 11.32 -9.98
N PHE A 205 1.90 10.10 -9.51
CA PHE A 205 0.77 9.77 -8.65
C PHE A 205 1.16 9.14 -7.30
N LYS A 206 2.45 9.04 -6.95
CA LYS A 206 2.93 8.45 -5.68
C LYS A 206 2.20 8.95 -4.42
N ALA A 207 1.94 10.26 -4.33
CA ALA A 207 1.25 10.87 -3.19
C ALA A 207 -0.19 10.36 -2.98
N HIS A 208 -0.73 9.67 -3.97
CA HIS A 208 -2.06 9.08 -3.91
C HIS A 208 -2.01 7.54 -3.97
N LEU A 209 -0.86 6.94 -4.22
CA LEU A 209 -0.75 5.50 -4.47
C LEU A 209 0.05 4.76 -3.38
N LYS A 210 0.05 5.28 -2.15
CA LYS A 210 0.80 4.70 -1.02
C LYS A 210 0.49 3.20 -0.84
N GLY A 211 -0.79 2.82 -0.76
CA GLY A 211 -1.18 1.43 -0.57
C GLY A 211 -0.81 0.53 -1.75
N GLU A 212 -0.94 1.05 -2.96
CA GLU A 212 -0.65 0.35 -4.20
C GLU A 212 0.86 0.12 -4.37
N MET A 213 1.68 1.14 -4.10
CA MET A 213 3.14 1.05 -4.13
C MET A 213 3.65 -0.03 -3.17
N GLU A 214 3.11 -0.08 -1.94
CA GLU A 214 3.44 -1.12 -0.97
C GLU A 214 3.19 -2.52 -1.54
N ILE A 215 2.02 -2.73 -2.15
CA ILE A 215 1.63 -4.01 -2.73
C ILE A 215 2.53 -4.38 -3.91
N PHE A 216 2.78 -3.46 -4.85
CA PHE A 216 3.65 -3.72 -6.00
C PHE A 216 5.08 -4.06 -5.56
N ILE A 217 5.66 -3.26 -4.67
CA ILE A 217 7.03 -3.51 -4.24
C ILE A 217 7.11 -4.83 -3.48
N THR A 218 6.26 -5.06 -2.48
CA THR A 218 6.43 -6.22 -1.59
C THR A 218 5.89 -7.53 -2.13
N ASN A 219 4.72 -7.51 -2.77
CA ASN A 219 4.05 -8.74 -3.22
C ASN A 219 4.37 -9.11 -4.66
N ILE A 220 4.91 -8.17 -5.46
CA ILE A 220 5.32 -8.44 -6.84
C ILE A 220 6.84 -8.35 -6.97
N PHE A 221 7.44 -7.17 -6.79
CA PHE A 221 8.86 -6.95 -7.10
C PHE A 221 9.79 -7.79 -6.21
N LEU A 222 9.64 -7.68 -4.89
CA LEU A 222 10.47 -8.45 -3.96
C LEU A 222 10.23 -9.96 -4.10
N ARG A 223 9.02 -10.40 -4.47
CA ARG A 223 8.72 -11.82 -4.73
C ARG A 223 9.39 -12.33 -6.01
N ILE A 224 9.37 -11.56 -7.10
CA ILE A 224 10.08 -11.90 -8.34
C ILE A 224 11.59 -12.02 -8.06
N LEU A 225 12.14 -11.10 -7.29
CA LEU A 225 13.55 -11.11 -6.90
C LEU A 225 13.92 -12.36 -6.07
N ASP A 226 13.08 -12.73 -5.10
CA ASP A 226 13.28 -13.87 -4.21
C ASP A 226 12.97 -15.24 -4.86
N SER A 227 12.16 -15.29 -5.92
CA SER A 227 11.72 -16.53 -6.56
C SER A 227 12.85 -17.22 -7.34
N ASP A 228 13.04 -18.52 -7.11
CA ASP A 228 13.97 -19.36 -7.88
C ASP A 228 13.45 -19.71 -9.29
N ASN A 229 12.14 -19.50 -9.51
CA ASN A 229 11.48 -19.80 -10.78
C ASN A 229 11.43 -18.59 -11.72
N SER A 230 11.70 -17.38 -11.22
CA SER A 230 11.75 -16.17 -12.03
C SER A 230 12.98 -16.14 -12.92
N THR A 231 12.81 -15.71 -14.17
CA THR A 231 13.92 -15.59 -15.13
C THR A 231 14.87 -14.45 -14.74
N PHE A 232 16.10 -14.52 -15.24
CA PHE A 232 17.09 -13.47 -15.02
C PHE A 232 16.61 -12.11 -15.55
N GLU A 233 15.98 -12.12 -16.72
CA GLU A 233 15.43 -10.93 -17.38
C GLU A 233 14.35 -10.27 -16.53
N HIS A 234 13.42 -11.04 -15.94
CA HIS A 234 12.39 -10.48 -15.05
C HIS A 234 13.01 -9.87 -13.79
N LYS A 235 14.04 -10.51 -13.23
CA LYS A 235 14.76 -9.95 -12.07
C LYS A 235 15.50 -8.66 -12.44
N MET A 236 16.12 -8.60 -13.63
CA MET A 236 16.80 -7.41 -14.12
C MET A 236 15.84 -6.23 -14.30
N LEU A 237 14.70 -6.46 -14.96
CA LEU A 237 13.67 -5.43 -15.14
C LEU A 237 13.15 -4.88 -13.80
N VAL A 238 12.98 -5.74 -12.79
CA VAL A 238 12.60 -5.29 -11.44
C VAL A 238 13.70 -4.47 -10.78
N LEU A 239 14.97 -4.87 -10.94
CA LEU A 239 16.11 -4.11 -10.44
C LEU A 239 16.24 -2.74 -11.11
N GLU A 240 15.93 -2.62 -12.40
CA GLU A 240 15.89 -1.33 -13.10
C GLU A 240 14.84 -0.39 -12.49
N VAL A 241 13.65 -0.91 -12.15
CA VAL A 241 12.61 -0.12 -11.47
C VAL A 241 13.07 0.31 -10.07
N LEU A 242 13.68 -0.59 -9.30
CA LEU A 242 14.22 -0.25 -7.99
C LEU A 242 15.36 0.78 -8.09
N ASN A 243 16.21 0.68 -9.12
CA ASN A 243 17.25 1.66 -9.38
C ASN A 243 16.65 3.05 -9.66
N HIS A 244 15.58 3.13 -10.45
CA HIS A 244 14.87 4.39 -10.70
C HIS A 244 14.28 4.99 -9.41
N ILE A 245 13.72 4.14 -8.52
CA ILE A 245 13.22 4.57 -7.21
C ILE A 245 14.36 5.10 -6.32
N CYS A 246 15.54 4.47 -6.37
CA CYS A 246 16.69 4.87 -5.56
C CYS A 246 17.42 6.10 -6.11
N ASP A 247 17.34 6.37 -7.41
CA ASP A 247 17.95 7.53 -8.06
C ASP A 247 17.21 8.84 -7.75
N ASP A 248 15.89 8.76 -7.46
CA ASP A 248 15.08 9.89 -7.01
C ASP A 248 15.09 10.02 -5.47
N GLN A 249 15.84 11.00 -4.97
CA GLN A 249 15.94 11.30 -3.53
C GLN A 249 14.57 11.56 -2.88
N LEU A 250 13.62 12.15 -3.59
CA LEU A 250 12.30 12.48 -3.04
C LEU A 250 11.47 11.20 -2.88
N ILE A 251 11.43 10.34 -3.90
CA ILE A 251 10.74 9.05 -3.80
C ILE A 251 11.34 8.22 -2.65
N LEU A 252 12.66 8.16 -2.55
CA LEU A 252 13.33 7.38 -1.52
C LEU A 252 13.04 7.88 -0.10
N SER A 253 13.10 9.20 0.11
CA SER A 253 12.75 9.83 1.40
C SER A 253 11.27 9.63 1.76
N GLU A 254 10.37 9.74 0.78
CA GLU A 254 8.94 9.56 0.99
C GLU A 254 8.61 8.10 1.29
N ILE A 255 9.33 7.13 0.72
CA ILE A 255 9.18 5.73 1.12
C ILE A 255 9.54 5.55 2.60
N PHE A 256 10.67 6.12 3.05
CA PHE A 256 11.06 6.00 4.45
C PHE A 256 10.06 6.68 5.39
N LEU A 257 9.66 7.92 5.11
CA LEU A 257 8.75 8.69 5.96
C LEU A 257 7.33 8.10 5.98
N ASN A 258 6.83 7.62 4.84
CA ASN A 258 5.45 7.15 4.76
C ASN A 258 5.27 5.69 5.16
N PHE A 259 6.32 4.86 5.18
CA PHE A 259 6.19 3.44 5.50
C PHE A 259 6.96 3.05 6.77
N ASP A 260 8.27 3.33 6.81
CA ASP A 260 9.12 2.90 7.93
C ASP A 260 8.85 3.73 9.20
N CYS A 261 8.50 5.02 9.06
CA CYS A 261 8.15 5.88 10.19
C CYS A 261 6.68 5.77 10.64
N ASP A 262 5.82 5.08 9.89
CA ASP A 262 4.39 4.93 10.17
C ASP A 262 4.11 3.64 10.95
N TRP A 263 3.31 3.73 12.01
CA TRP A 263 2.99 2.63 12.94
C TRP A 263 2.21 1.49 12.29
N ASP A 264 1.28 1.83 11.40
CA ASP A 264 0.38 0.86 10.77
C ASP A 264 0.94 0.32 9.45
N SER A 265 2.08 0.86 9.01
CA SER A 265 2.75 0.50 7.78
C SER A 265 3.96 -0.41 8.03
N MET A 266 4.32 -1.20 7.03
CA MET A 266 5.52 -2.03 7.07
C MET A 266 6.79 -1.21 6.82
N ASP A 267 7.94 -1.75 7.23
CA ASP A 267 9.26 -1.13 6.97
C ASP A 267 9.69 -1.40 5.51
N LEU A 268 9.10 -0.67 4.56
CA LEU A 268 9.26 -0.86 3.13
C LEU A 268 10.69 -0.54 2.67
N PHE A 269 11.26 0.58 3.12
CA PHE A 269 12.63 0.97 2.82
C PHE A 269 13.62 -0.10 3.32
N LYS A 270 13.49 -0.51 4.59
CA LYS A 270 14.28 -1.62 5.15
C LYS A 270 14.17 -2.91 4.35
N ARG A 271 12.99 -3.26 3.83
CA ARG A 271 12.79 -4.46 3.01
C ARG A 271 13.49 -4.37 1.65
N ILE A 272 13.41 -3.21 0.98
CA ILE A 272 14.12 -2.98 -0.29
C ILE A 272 15.63 -3.13 -0.09
N VAL A 273 16.19 -2.46 0.92
CA VAL A 273 17.63 -2.52 1.25
C VAL A 273 18.09 -3.95 1.49
N ASN A 274 17.33 -4.72 2.29
CA ASN A 274 17.68 -6.11 2.60
C ASN A 274 17.58 -7.03 1.37
N ALA A 275 16.61 -6.83 0.49
CA ALA A 275 16.48 -7.61 -0.74
C ALA A 275 17.66 -7.36 -1.69
N LEU A 276 18.02 -6.09 -1.90
CA LEU A 276 19.18 -5.72 -2.72
C LEU A 276 20.48 -6.30 -2.13
N ALA A 277 20.67 -6.18 -0.81
CA ALA A 277 21.85 -6.73 -0.14
C ALA A 277 21.92 -8.26 -0.23
N LYS A 278 20.77 -8.95 -0.16
CA LYS A 278 20.69 -10.41 -0.34
C LYS A 278 21.08 -10.82 -1.76
N ILE A 279 20.63 -10.10 -2.78
CA ILE A 279 20.96 -10.37 -4.19
C ILE A 279 22.44 -10.13 -4.47
N ALA A 280 23.00 -9.01 -3.98
CA ALA A 280 24.41 -8.71 -4.16
C ALA A 280 25.32 -9.81 -3.57
N LYS A 281 24.89 -10.44 -2.46
CA LYS A 281 25.60 -11.55 -1.81
C LYS A 281 25.31 -12.93 -2.42
N SER A 282 24.17 -13.15 -3.06
CA SER A 282 23.73 -14.50 -3.47
C SER A 282 24.54 -15.10 -4.61
N LYS A 283 25.11 -14.26 -5.49
CA LYS A 283 25.92 -14.69 -6.64
C LYS A 283 27.23 -15.43 -6.27
N GLN A 284 27.60 -15.44 -4.99
CA GLN A 284 28.81 -16.09 -4.47
C GLN A 284 28.56 -17.50 -3.89
N ARG A 285 27.31 -17.91 -3.65
CA ARG A 285 27.03 -19.25 -3.10
C ARG A 285 27.33 -20.38 -4.10
N ASP A 286 27.25 -20.09 -5.39
CA ASP A 286 27.53 -21.06 -6.46
C ASP A 286 29.03 -21.16 -6.82
N LEU A 287 29.86 -20.20 -6.39
CA LEU A 287 31.32 -20.21 -6.61
C LEU A 287 32.11 -20.77 -5.40
N GLN A 288 31.46 -20.93 -4.23
CA GLN A 288 32.08 -21.43 -3.00
C GLN A 288 32.32 -22.94 -2.94
N TYR A 289 32.23 -23.66 -4.06
CA TYR A 289 32.66 -25.07 -4.08
C TYR A 289 34.20 -25.22 -4.05
N HIS A 290 34.97 -24.13 -4.23
CA HIS A 290 36.44 -24.20 -4.32
C HIS A 290 37.25 -23.23 -3.45
N SER A 291 36.71 -22.69 -2.36
CA SER A 291 37.54 -21.94 -1.39
C SER A 291 37.12 -22.17 0.06
N SER A 292 38.13 -22.41 0.90
CA SER A 292 38.05 -22.99 2.25
C SER A 292 37.00 -22.35 3.18
N ALA A 293 36.24 -23.20 3.86
CA ALA A 293 35.18 -22.91 4.83
C ALA A 293 35.53 -22.07 6.11
N PRO A 294 36.78 -21.83 6.55
CA PRO A 294 37.02 -21.09 7.80
C PRO A 294 36.74 -19.58 7.68
N VAL A 295 37.05 -18.96 6.53
CA VAL A 295 37.05 -17.49 6.37
C VAL A 295 35.63 -16.90 6.36
N ALA A 296 34.69 -17.56 5.68
CA ALA A 296 33.28 -17.13 5.63
C ALA A 296 32.56 -17.22 7.00
N ARG A 297 33.01 -18.13 7.88
CA ARG A 297 32.52 -18.23 9.27
C ARG A 297 33.03 -17.08 10.12
N GLN A 298 34.30 -16.69 9.91
CA GLN A 298 34.95 -15.62 10.66
C GLN A 298 34.40 -14.23 10.30
N LEU A 299 34.12 -13.98 9.01
CA LEU A 299 33.44 -12.76 8.54
C LEU A 299 32.01 -12.62 9.09
N LYS A 300 31.25 -13.72 9.18
CA LYS A 300 29.92 -13.71 9.84
C LYS A 300 30.01 -13.41 11.33
N MET A 301 31.05 -13.91 12.01
CA MET A 301 31.30 -13.63 13.43
C MET A 301 31.69 -12.17 13.65
N GLN A 302 32.60 -11.63 12.83
CA GLN A 302 33.04 -10.22 12.91
C GLN A 302 31.93 -9.23 12.54
N GLN A 303 31.07 -9.55 11.58
CA GLN A 303 29.89 -8.73 11.25
C GLN A 303 28.86 -8.72 12.39
N ASN A 304 28.68 -9.84 13.08
CA ASN A 304 27.80 -9.91 14.26
C ASN A 304 28.42 -9.20 15.47
N GLU A 305 29.74 -9.27 15.67
CA GLU A 305 30.44 -8.53 16.72
C GLU A 305 30.41 -7.02 16.48
N ALA A 306 30.66 -6.55 15.25
CA ALA A 306 30.57 -5.12 14.92
C ALA A 306 29.14 -4.55 15.11
N ALA A 307 28.11 -5.35 14.84
CA ALA A 307 26.71 -4.99 15.10
C ALA A 307 26.33 -5.00 16.58
N LEU A 308 27.05 -5.75 17.43
CA LEU A 308 26.90 -5.72 18.89
C LEU A 308 27.61 -4.52 19.51
N VAL A 309 28.83 -4.20 19.08
CA VAL A 309 29.63 -3.08 19.61
C VAL A 309 28.96 -1.73 19.36
N LEU A 310 28.20 -1.58 18.28
CA LEU A 310 27.40 -0.37 17.99
C LEU A 310 26.06 -0.33 18.73
N LYS A 311 25.58 -1.46 19.27
CA LYS A 311 24.34 -1.52 20.08
C LYS A 311 24.55 -1.12 21.54
N ASP A 312 25.77 -1.24 22.05
CA ASP A 312 26.11 -0.91 23.44
C ASP A 312 26.41 0.58 23.67
N ASN A 313 26.38 1.41 22.63
CA ASN A 313 26.57 2.86 22.74
C ASN A 313 25.24 3.67 22.86
N ASP A 314 24.08 3.02 22.94
CA ASP A 314 22.78 3.70 23.12
C ASP A 314 22.47 4.06 24.60
N SER A 315 23.50 4.28 25.42
CA SER A 315 23.35 4.85 26.77
C SER A 315 23.78 6.31 26.80
N ASP A 316 23.16 7.15 25.97
CA ASP A 316 23.35 8.60 26.08
C ASP A 316 22.24 9.23 26.92
N THR A 317 22.67 9.66 28.09
CA THR A 317 22.18 10.79 28.87
C THR A 317 21.81 11.95 27.94
N GLU A 318 20.59 12.47 28.09
CA GLU A 318 20.13 13.69 27.41
C GLU A 318 21.00 14.88 27.85
N GLU A 319 21.99 15.26 27.04
CA GLU A 319 22.61 16.58 27.11
C GLU A 319 21.87 17.52 26.14
N ASP A 320 20.92 18.26 26.69
CA ASP A 320 20.24 19.35 26.01
C ASP A 320 21.22 20.50 25.75
N ALA A 321 21.74 20.57 24.52
CA ALA A 321 22.36 21.78 24.01
C ALA A 321 21.26 22.81 23.67
N GLU A 322 21.08 23.79 24.55
CA GLU A 322 20.17 24.92 24.38
C GLU A 322 20.35 25.64 23.04
N CYS A 323 19.37 25.49 22.16
CA CYS A 323 19.02 26.49 21.16
C CYS A 323 17.49 26.61 21.15
N GLY A 324 16.98 27.82 21.36
CA GLY A 324 15.61 28.12 21.79
C GLY A 324 14.47 27.47 20.99
N PRO A 325 13.23 27.49 21.53
CA PRO A 325 12.13 26.64 21.06
C PRO A 325 11.69 27.02 19.65
N ARG A 326 12.21 26.29 18.65
CA ARG A 326 11.57 26.19 17.33
C ARG A 326 10.55 25.07 17.41
N LEU A 327 9.31 25.32 16.97
CA LEU A 327 8.34 24.23 16.82
C LEU A 327 8.92 23.17 15.86
N PRO A 328 8.87 21.88 16.22
CA PRO A 328 9.41 20.82 15.37
C PRO A 328 8.64 20.73 14.05
N SER A 329 9.36 20.53 12.95
CA SER A 329 8.76 20.30 11.63
C SER A 329 7.94 19.01 11.61
N SER A 330 7.02 18.88 10.65
CA SER A 330 6.24 17.65 10.44
C SER A 330 7.16 16.44 10.20
N ALA A 331 8.29 16.63 9.50
CA ALA A 331 9.28 15.59 9.27
C ALA A 331 10.01 15.17 10.56
N SER A 332 10.39 16.13 11.41
CA SER A 332 11.03 15.84 12.70
C SER A 332 10.11 15.05 13.64
N LEU A 333 8.82 15.37 13.66
CA LEU A 333 7.83 14.63 14.45
C LEU A 333 7.67 13.19 13.95
N VAL A 334 7.65 13.00 12.63
CA VAL A 334 7.51 11.69 11.98
C VAL A 334 8.77 10.84 12.20
N VAL A 335 9.96 11.43 12.15
CA VAL A 335 11.21 10.74 12.50
C VAL A 335 11.20 10.28 13.96
N GLY A 336 10.68 11.08 14.89
CA GLY A 336 10.49 10.63 16.28
C GLY A 336 9.54 9.44 16.43
N MET A 337 8.64 9.20 15.46
CA MET A 337 7.82 7.99 15.42
C MET A 337 8.64 6.77 15.02
N PHE A 338 9.64 6.90 14.13
CA PHE A 338 10.54 5.82 13.75
C PHE A 338 11.29 5.27 14.97
N ASP A 339 11.88 6.13 15.81
CA ASP A 339 12.62 5.68 16.99
C ASP A 339 11.73 4.92 17.96
N LYS A 340 10.50 5.41 18.17
CA LYS A 340 9.51 4.73 19.01
C LYS A 340 9.09 3.39 18.41
N LYS A 341 8.88 3.33 17.09
CA LYS A 341 8.51 2.09 16.37
C LYS A 341 9.62 1.07 16.44
N LYS A 342 10.87 1.48 16.21
CA LYS A 342 12.08 0.66 16.34
C LYS A 342 12.22 0.12 17.77
N LYS A 343 12.15 0.99 18.80
CA LYS A 343 12.16 0.57 20.21
C LYS A 343 11.08 -0.47 20.51
N ARG A 344 9.84 -0.27 20.02
CA ARG A 344 8.76 -1.26 20.17
C ARG A 344 9.09 -2.58 19.47
N GLN A 345 9.62 -2.56 18.25
CA GLN A 345 10.01 -3.76 17.51
C GLN A 345 11.14 -4.54 18.21
N ASP A 346 12.11 -3.84 18.81
CA ASP A 346 13.20 -4.43 19.57
C ASP A 346 12.71 -5.07 20.88
N LEU A 347 11.79 -4.41 21.58
CA LEU A 347 11.11 -4.98 22.74
C LEU A 347 10.33 -6.25 22.36
N ILE A 348 9.57 -6.23 21.26
CA ILE A 348 8.85 -7.42 20.76
C ILE A 348 9.83 -8.55 20.43
N SER A 349 10.92 -8.24 19.71
CA SER A 349 11.94 -9.23 19.33
C SER A 349 12.61 -9.85 20.56
N THR A 350 12.93 -9.02 21.55
CA THR A 350 13.48 -9.47 22.85
C THR A 350 12.46 -10.31 23.62
N GLY A 351 11.19 -9.92 23.59
CA GLY A 351 10.08 -10.67 24.19
C GLY A 351 9.92 -12.06 23.57
N ILE A 352 9.99 -12.16 22.23
CA ILE A 352 9.97 -13.43 21.49
C ILE A 352 11.17 -14.30 21.88
N VAL A 353 12.39 -13.76 21.90
CA VAL A 353 13.59 -14.52 22.30
C VAL A 353 13.46 -15.03 23.74
N LYS A 354 13.05 -14.17 24.68
CA LYS A 354 12.80 -14.57 26.08
C LYS A 354 11.71 -15.62 26.18
N PHE A 355 10.66 -15.52 25.36
CA PHE A 355 9.58 -16.51 25.31
C PHE A 355 10.07 -17.87 24.79
N ASN A 356 10.88 -17.87 23.73
CA ASN A 356 11.44 -19.10 23.14
C ASN A 356 12.45 -19.77 24.09
N VAL A 357 13.18 -19.00 24.91
CA VAL A 357 14.02 -19.54 26.00
C VAL A 357 13.16 -20.07 27.13
N LYS A 358 12.20 -19.27 27.62
CA LYS A 358 11.28 -19.64 28.70
C LYS A 358 9.99 -18.84 28.60
N ALA A 359 8.90 -19.53 28.27
CA ALA A 359 7.60 -18.92 27.99
C ALA A 359 7.10 -18.01 29.13
N THR A 360 7.29 -18.41 30.40
CA THR A 360 6.90 -17.60 31.56
C THR A 360 7.65 -16.28 31.63
N ASP A 361 8.92 -16.27 31.25
CA ASP A 361 9.79 -15.10 31.36
C ASP A 361 9.56 -14.17 30.16
N GLY A 362 9.27 -14.74 28.99
CA GLY A 362 8.78 -13.99 27.83
C GLY A 362 7.47 -13.26 28.09
N ILE A 363 6.45 -13.95 28.61
CA ILE A 363 5.16 -13.31 28.94
C ILE A 363 5.34 -12.24 30.03
N LYS A 364 6.09 -12.54 31.12
CA LYS A 364 6.40 -11.54 32.16
C LYS A 364 7.08 -10.30 31.58
N PHE A 365 8.05 -10.49 30.68
CA PHE A 365 8.74 -9.38 30.01
C PHE A 365 7.78 -8.57 29.13
N CYS A 366 6.93 -9.25 28.34
CA CYS A 366 5.95 -8.58 27.49
C CYS A 366 4.92 -7.78 28.31
N THR A 367 4.46 -8.31 29.45
CA THR A 367 3.57 -7.61 30.37
C THR A 367 4.24 -6.41 31.04
N ALA A 368 5.49 -6.56 31.48
CA ALA A 368 6.26 -5.46 32.08
C ALA A 368 6.49 -4.30 31.10
N ASN A 369 6.65 -4.60 29.81
CA ASN A 369 6.88 -3.61 28.74
C ASN A 369 5.59 -3.15 28.03
N LYS A 370 4.40 -3.46 28.57
CA LYS A 370 3.09 -3.10 27.98
C LYS A 370 2.92 -3.58 26.52
N LEU A 371 3.54 -4.71 26.18
CA LEU A 371 3.34 -5.38 24.89
C LEU A 371 2.11 -6.30 24.94
N VAL A 372 1.78 -6.81 26.12
CA VAL A 372 0.65 -7.72 26.37
C VAL A 372 0.01 -7.32 27.70
N ASP A 373 -1.30 -7.19 27.74
CA ASP A 373 -2.01 -6.92 28.99
C ASP A 373 -2.03 -8.17 29.87
N ASN A 374 -2.06 -7.99 31.19
CA ASN A 374 -2.12 -9.10 32.15
C ASN A 374 -3.52 -9.74 32.23
N ASN A 375 -4.08 -10.12 31.08
CA ASN A 375 -5.34 -10.83 30.97
C ASN A 375 -5.24 -11.99 29.97
N PRO A 376 -5.99 -13.10 30.17
CA PRO A 376 -5.87 -14.28 29.31
C PRO A 376 -6.14 -14.03 27.83
N ARG A 377 -7.00 -13.04 27.51
CA ARG A 377 -7.36 -12.69 26.14
C ARG A 377 -6.20 -12.04 25.38
N SER A 378 -5.57 -11.04 25.96
CA SER A 378 -4.42 -10.34 25.38
C SER A 378 -3.23 -11.27 25.19
N VAL A 379 -2.99 -12.16 26.17
CA VAL A 379 -1.97 -13.21 26.04
C VAL A 379 -2.30 -14.16 24.88
N ALA A 380 -3.55 -14.60 24.74
CA ALA A 380 -3.96 -15.47 23.63
C ALA A 380 -3.84 -14.79 22.26
N GLU A 381 -4.22 -13.51 22.15
CA GLU A 381 -4.07 -12.70 20.93
C GLU A 381 -2.60 -12.56 20.54
N TYR A 382 -1.71 -12.24 21.49
CA TYR A 382 -0.26 -12.19 21.25
C TYR A 382 0.32 -13.53 20.78
N LEU A 383 -0.04 -14.63 21.44
CA LEU A 383 0.42 -15.96 21.05
C LEU A 383 -0.07 -16.35 19.65
N HIS A 384 -1.29 -15.94 19.28
CA HIS A 384 -1.85 -16.17 17.96
C HIS A 384 -1.15 -15.34 16.89
N GLU A 385 -0.96 -14.04 17.15
CA GLU A 385 -0.34 -13.08 16.24
C GLU A 385 1.13 -13.46 15.91
N TYR A 386 1.89 -13.87 16.92
CA TYR A 386 3.31 -14.17 16.78
C TYR A 386 3.62 -15.67 16.65
N ASN A 387 2.62 -16.53 16.39
CA ASN A 387 2.77 -17.99 16.37
C ASN A 387 3.89 -18.52 15.46
N SER A 388 4.20 -17.81 14.38
CA SER A 388 5.22 -18.18 13.38
C SER A 388 6.64 -17.85 13.83
N LYS A 389 6.79 -17.01 14.86
CA LYS A 389 8.08 -16.57 15.42
C LYS A 389 8.31 -17.09 16.84
N LEU A 390 7.23 -17.45 17.53
CA LEU A 390 7.25 -18.11 18.83
C LEU A 390 7.60 -19.59 18.62
N ASP A 391 8.85 -19.82 18.23
CA ASP A 391 9.43 -21.15 18.12
C ASP A 391 9.64 -21.71 19.52
N LYS A 392 8.58 -22.28 20.08
CA LYS A 392 8.79 -23.42 20.95
C LYS A 392 9.25 -24.51 20.02
N PHE A 393 10.55 -24.76 19.95
CA PHE A 393 11.06 -26.02 19.43
C PHE A 393 10.14 -27.10 19.99
N GLN A 394 9.33 -27.70 19.13
CA GLN A 394 8.61 -28.91 19.52
C GLN A 394 9.72 -29.95 19.66
N ASP A 395 10.36 -30.01 20.83
CA ASP A 395 11.41 -30.99 21.16
C ASP A 395 10.99 -32.39 20.68
N LEU A 396 9.69 -32.66 20.74
CA LEU A 396 9.04 -33.89 20.36
C LEU A 396 9.17 -34.25 18.86
N HIS A 397 9.17 -33.26 17.96
CA HIS A 397 9.16 -33.45 16.49
C HIS A 397 10.38 -32.92 15.76
N ASN A 398 11.31 -32.25 16.45
CA ASN A 398 12.56 -31.79 15.85
C ASN A 398 13.47 -32.99 15.49
N PRO A 399 13.80 -33.22 14.20
CA PRO A 399 14.64 -34.33 13.78
C PRO A 399 16.12 -34.19 14.20
N SER A 400 16.53 -33.00 14.66
CA SER A 400 17.91 -32.72 15.11
C SER A 400 18.16 -33.12 16.57
N ILE A 401 17.11 -33.49 17.32
CA ILE A 401 17.20 -33.90 18.73
C ILE A 401 17.11 -35.43 18.80
N PRO A 402 18.13 -36.12 19.34
CA PRO A 402 18.09 -37.56 19.59
C PRO A 402 16.87 -37.95 20.44
N GLU A 403 16.21 -39.07 20.12
CA GLU A 403 14.98 -39.52 20.79
C GLU A 403 15.10 -39.62 22.32
N ASP A 404 16.29 -39.96 22.83
CA ASP A 404 16.63 -40.05 24.25
C ASP A 404 16.71 -38.69 24.97
N LYS A 405 16.86 -37.59 24.21
CA LYS A 405 16.92 -36.21 24.73
C LYS A 405 15.64 -35.43 24.53
N LYS A 406 14.63 -36.00 23.86
CA LYS A 406 13.34 -35.36 23.67
C LYS A 406 12.59 -35.27 24.99
N MET A 407 11.84 -34.17 25.17
CA MET A 407 11.03 -33.95 26.37
C MET A 407 10.06 -35.11 26.62
N SER A 408 10.18 -35.78 27.77
CA SER A 408 9.27 -36.86 28.18
C SER A 408 7.92 -36.33 28.65
N LYS A 409 6.90 -37.19 28.72
CA LYS A 409 5.56 -36.84 29.22
C LYS A 409 5.63 -36.30 30.66
N GLU A 410 6.44 -36.94 31.50
CA GLU A 410 6.66 -36.56 32.90
C GLU A 410 7.43 -35.24 32.99
N GLY A 411 8.39 -35.03 32.08
CA GLY A 411 9.09 -33.76 31.93
C GLY A 411 8.15 -32.63 31.52
N PHE A 412 7.23 -32.89 30.60
CA PHE A 412 6.22 -31.92 30.15
C PHE A 412 5.26 -31.53 31.29
N ILE A 413 4.76 -32.50 32.06
CA ILE A 413 3.90 -32.22 33.23
C ILE A 413 4.67 -31.39 34.27
N ARG A 414 5.94 -31.74 34.53
CA ARG A 414 6.79 -31.01 35.48
C ARG A 414 7.06 -29.57 35.04
N ASN A 415 7.34 -29.34 33.77
CA ASN A 415 7.64 -28.01 33.22
C ASN A 415 6.42 -27.07 33.21
N ASN A 416 5.21 -27.61 33.24
CA ASN A 416 3.96 -26.83 33.28
C ASN A 416 3.34 -26.75 34.67
N ARG A 417 4.11 -27.07 35.74
CA ARG A 417 3.65 -26.85 37.12
C ARG A 417 3.49 -25.36 37.45
N GLY A 418 2.50 -25.04 38.26
CA GLY A 418 2.17 -23.68 38.69
C GLY A 418 1.58 -22.79 37.59
N ILE A 419 1.25 -23.35 36.42
CA ILE A 419 0.75 -22.57 35.28
C ILE A 419 -0.69 -22.08 35.47
N ASN A 420 -1.42 -22.58 36.47
CA ASN A 420 -2.77 -22.18 36.81
C ASN A 420 -2.76 -21.26 38.06
N ASN A 421 -2.27 -20.02 37.91
CA ASN A 421 -2.22 -19.03 38.99
C ASN A 421 -1.48 -19.48 40.26
N GLY A 422 -0.42 -20.28 40.10
CA GLY A 422 0.33 -20.88 41.22
C GLY A 422 -0.06 -22.32 41.52
N ASP A 423 -1.19 -22.80 41.00
CA ASP A 423 -1.61 -24.20 41.08
C ASP A 423 -1.21 -25.01 39.83
N ASP A 424 -1.22 -26.34 39.99
CA ASP A 424 -0.95 -27.29 38.91
C ASP A 424 -2.23 -27.63 38.13
N LEU A 425 -2.13 -27.74 36.80
CA LEU A 425 -3.19 -28.35 35.99
C LEU A 425 -3.20 -29.87 36.20
N ALA A 426 -4.38 -30.48 36.07
CA ALA A 426 -4.55 -31.92 36.24
C ALA A 426 -3.59 -32.72 35.33
N ALA A 427 -2.95 -33.75 35.90
CA ALA A 427 -1.96 -34.57 35.19
C ALA A 427 -2.54 -35.26 33.94
N ASP A 428 -3.81 -35.65 33.99
CA ASP A 428 -4.52 -36.25 32.85
C ASP A 428 -4.78 -35.24 31.72
N TYR A 429 -4.99 -33.97 32.06
CA TYR A 429 -5.19 -32.92 31.06
C TYR A 429 -3.90 -32.59 30.30
N LEU A 430 -2.75 -32.62 30.98
CA LEU A 430 -1.44 -32.37 30.37
C LEU A 430 -0.82 -33.62 29.73
N GLY A 431 -1.06 -34.81 30.29
CA GLY A 431 -0.38 -36.05 29.94
C GLY A 431 -1.27 -37.07 29.19
N PRO A 432 -1.72 -38.18 29.82
CA PRO A 432 -2.47 -39.26 29.18
C PRO A 432 -3.76 -38.79 28.49
N CYS A 433 -3.89 -39.00 27.18
CA CYS A 433 -5.04 -38.50 26.37
C CYS A 433 -5.21 -36.97 26.40
N GLY A 434 -4.23 -36.25 26.94
CA GLY A 434 -4.25 -34.82 27.17
C GLY A 434 -3.54 -34.03 26.07
N ILE A 435 -2.93 -32.91 26.45
CA ILE A 435 -2.23 -32.01 25.51
C ILE A 435 -0.95 -32.66 24.95
N TYR A 436 -0.14 -33.34 25.77
CA TYR A 436 1.11 -33.96 25.33
C TYR A 436 0.92 -35.04 24.25
N ASP A 437 -0.02 -35.97 24.48
CA ASP A 437 -0.28 -37.05 23.51
C ASP A 437 -0.90 -36.52 22.21
N ARG A 438 -1.69 -35.43 22.28
CA ARG A 438 -2.19 -34.73 21.09
C ARG A 438 -1.07 -34.06 20.31
N ILE A 439 -0.18 -33.31 20.97
CA ILE A 439 0.98 -32.70 20.31
C ILE A 439 1.87 -33.79 19.69
N LYS A 440 2.08 -34.93 20.36
CA LYS A 440 2.84 -36.07 19.82
C LYS A 440 2.23 -36.67 18.56
N SER A 441 0.90 -36.71 18.47
CA SER A 441 0.17 -37.36 17.35
C SER A 441 -0.12 -36.41 16.19
N THR A 442 -0.25 -35.10 16.45
CA THR A 442 -0.46 -34.07 15.41
C THR A 442 0.70 -33.06 15.39
N PRO A 443 1.74 -33.31 14.56
CA PRO A 443 2.80 -32.34 14.32
C PRO A 443 2.20 -31.06 13.72
N ILE A 444 2.62 -29.90 14.21
CA ILE A 444 2.24 -28.62 13.60
C ILE A 444 3.05 -28.46 12.31
N SER A 445 2.48 -28.86 11.17
CA SER A 445 3.15 -28.75 9.88
C SER A 445 3.16 -27.31 9.38
N LEU A 446 4.34 -26.76 9.12
CA LEU A 446 4.50 -25.59 8.26
C LEU A 446 4.15 -26.01 6.82
N LYS A 447 3.32 -25.23 6.11
CA LYS A 447 2.87 -25.51 4.73
C LYS A 447 4.01 -25.60 3.70
N GLU A 448 5.25 -25.25 4.08
CA GLU A 448 6.41 -25.21 3.20
C GLU A 448 7.23 -26.51 3.20
N GLU A 449 7.21 -27.31 4.28
CA GLU A 449 8.05 -28.53 4.38
C GLU A 449 7.57 -29.70 3.51
N GLN A 450 6.27 -29.74 3.17
CA GLN A 450 5.72 -30.80 2.30
C GLN A 450 6.25 -30.71 0.86
N SER A 451 6.74 -29.54 0.44
CA SER A 451 7.29 -29.32 -0.91
C SER A 451 8.72 -29.84 -1.08
N MET A 452 9.49 -29.95 0.01
CA MET A 452 10.93 -30.26 -0.04
C MET A 452 11.23 -31.77 0.01
N LYS A 453 10.33 -32.59 0.58
CA LYS A 453 10.52 -34.05 0.69
C LYS A 453 10.35 -34.81 -0.63
N HIS A 454 9.66 -34.24 -1.62
CA HIS A 454 9.43 -34.89 -2.93
C HIS A 454 10.57 -34.70 -3.95
N LYS A 455 11.68 -34.03 -3.58
CA LYS A 455 12.74 -33.65 -4.53
C LYS A 455 14.03 -34.48 -4.44
N ARG A 456 14.01 -35.57 -3.66
CA ARG A 456 15.16 -36.48 -3.48
C ARG A 456 14.82 -37.89 -3.93
N GLU A 457 14.34 -38.05 -5.15
CA GLU A 457 14.39 -39.34 -5.85
C GLU A 457 14.22 -39.07 -7.35
N ASN A 458 15.11 -39.65 -8.16
CA ASN A 458 15.19 -39.67 -9.63
C ASN A 458 15.99 -38.56 -10.34
N SER A 459 17.26 -38.91 -10.58
CA SER A 459 18.17 -38.34 -11.57
C SER A 459 17.98 -38.98 -12.94
N THR A 460 17.27 -38.30 -13.85
CA THR A 460 17.50 -38.10 -15.31
C THR A 460 16.25 -37.47 -15.94
N ILE A 461 16.06 -36.17 -15.75
CA ILE A 461 14.98 -35.40 -16.36
C ILE A 461 15.59 -34.52 -17.45
N SER A 462 15.02 -34.52 -18.65
CA SER A 462 15.52 -33.70 -19.77
C SER A 462 15.37 -32.20 -19.48
N VAL A 463 16.27 -31.39 -20.04
CA VAL A 463 16.27 -29.91 -19.89
C VAL A 463 14.91 -29.32 -20.29
N ALA A 464 14.27 -29.84 -21.34
CA ALA A 464 12.95 -29.39 -21.79
C ALA A 464 11.83 -29.68 -20.76
N VAL A 465 11.90 -30.80 -20.04
CA VAL A 465 10.93 -31.14 -18.98
C VAL A 465 11.20 -30.28 -17.73
N LEU A 466 12.46 -30.01 -17.40
CA LEU A 466 12.83 -29.09 -16.32
C LEU A 466 12.35 -27.66 -16.63
N ASP A 467 12.54 -27.17 -17.85
CA ASP A 467 12.07 -25.83 -18.26
C ASP A 467 10.55 -25.73 -18.25
N LYS A 468 9.85 -26.78 -18.69
CA LYS A 468 8.38 -26.84 -18.58
C LYS A 468 7.94 -26.82 -17.12
N GLN A 469 8.56 -27.64 -16.26
CA GLN A 469 8.26 -27.66 -14.82
C GLN A 469 8.53 -26.31 -14.15
N ARG A 470 9.63 -25.62 -14.52
CA ARG A 470 9.94 -24.27 -14.03
C ARG A 470 8.90 -23.25 -14.47
N LYS A 471 8.46 -23.28 -15.74
CA LYS A 471 7.38 -22.42 -16.25
C LYS A 471 6.04 -22.68 -15.56
N ASP A 472 5.71 -23.95 -15.32
CA ASP A 472 4.47 -24.33 -14.63
C ASP A 472 4.51 -23.96 -13.14
N ALA A 473 5.67 -24.09 -12.48
CA ALA A 473 5.88 -23.64 -11.11
C ALA A 473 5.78 -22.12 -11.00
N PHE A 474 6.44 -21.37 -11.89
CA PHE A 474 6.34 -19.92 -11.94
C PHE A 474 4.91 -19.45 -12.23
N SER A 475 4.17 -20.15 -13.09
CA SER A 475 2.76 -19.81 -13.39
C SER A 475 1.85 -19.98 -12.16
N ARG A 476 2.09 -21.01 -11.34
CA ARG A 476 1.37 -21.19 -10.06
C ARG A 476 1.73 -20.11 -9.04
N GLU A 477 3.02 -19.81 -8.92
CA GLU A 477 3.52 -18.75 -8.05
C GLU A 477 2.95 -17.38 -8.45
N ARG A 478 2.94 -17.08 -9.75
CA ARG A 478 2.29 -15.91 -10.35
C ARG A 478 0.83 -15.79 -9.95
N GLN A 479 0.03 -16.85 -10.13
CA GLN A 479 -1.38 -16.81 -9.78
C GLN A 479 -1.58 -16.55 -8.29
N ALA A 480 -0.72 -17.10 -7.43
CA ALA A 480 -0.72 -16.83 -6.00
C ALA A 480 -0.36 -15.36 -5.69
N MET A 481 0.68 -14.81 -6.34
CA MET A 481 1.09 -13.40 -6.20
C MET A 481 -0.04 -12.44 -6.59
N VAL A 482 -0.67 -12.68 -7.74
CA VAL A 482 -1.79 -11.86 -8.24
C VAL A 482 -2.99 -11.96 -7.29
N LYS A 483 -3.41 -13.18 -6.93
CA LYS A 483 -4.58 -13.38 -6.07
C LYS A 483 -4.39 -12.77 -4.68
N ALA A 484 -3.20 -12.92 -4.10
CA ALA A 484 -2.86 -12.29 -2.82
C ALA A 484 -2.89 -10.76 -2.95
N SER A 485 -2.33 -10.22 -4.02
CA SER A 485 -2.31 -8.77 -4.27
C SER A 485 -3.71 -8.19 -4.50
N GLU A 486 -4.55 -8.85 -5.31
CA GLU A 486 -5.94 -8.45 -5.54
C GLU A 486 -6.78 -8.47 -4.25
N ALA A 487 -6.57 -9.45 -3.37
CA ALA A 487 -7.23 -9.49 -2.07
C ALA A 487 -6.81 -8.31 -1.19
N TYR A 488 -5.55 -7.90 -1.24
CA TYR A 488 -5.06 -6.70 -0.57
C TYR A 488 -5.68 -5.41 -1.12
N PHE A 489 -5.77 -5.28 -2.45
CA PHE A 489 -6.45 -4.16 -3.10
C PHE A 489 -7.92 -4.05 -2.67
N LYS A 490 -8.64 -5.18 -2.61
CA LYS A 490 -10.05 -5.21 -2.14
C LYS A 490 -10.20 -4.84 -0.66
N ARG A 491 -9.20 -5.15 0.19
CA ARG A 491 -9.23 -4.86 1.63
C ARG A 491 -8.85 -3.43 1.97
N LYS A 492 -7.99 -2.79 1.17
CA LYS A 492 -7.55 -1.37 1.35
C LYS A 492 -8.36 -0.37 0.51
N SER A 493 -9.10 -0.80 -0.52
CA SER A 493 -10.04 0.07 -1.22
C SER A 493 -11.15 0.48 -0.25
N PRO A 494 -11.48 1.78 -0.10
CA PRO A 494 -12.59 2.21 0.73
C PRO A 494 -13.88 1.63 0.13
N SER A 495 -14.35 0.52 0.68
CA SER A 495 -15.68 0.00 0.40
C SER A 495 -16.69 1.02 0.89
N SER A 496 -17.51 1.52 -0.03
CA SER A 496 -18.55 2.55 0.15
C SER A 496 -19.70 2.19 1.12
N ASN A 497 -19.52 1.20 2.00
CA ASN A 497 -20.56 0.68 2.90
C ASN A 497 -20.04 0.51 4.34
N ALA A 498 -19.47 1.57 4.92
CA ALA A 498 -19.19 1.61 6.36
C ALA A 498 -19.84 2.85 6.98
N GLU A 499 -21.17 2.81 7.11
CA GLU A 499 -21.85 3.63 8.11
C GLU A 499 -21.41 3.19 9.50
N THR A 500 -21.14 4.16 10.37
CA THR A 500 -20.92 4.06 11.83
C THR A 500 -19.64 3.36 12.31
N LYS A 501 -18.59 4.17 12.47
CA LYS A 501 -17.82 4.33 13.73
C LYS A 501 -16.87 5.50 13.57
N SER A 502 -16.90 6.41 14.54
CA SER A 502 -16.01 7.55 14.74
C SER A 502 -14.54 7.09 14.88
N SER A 503 -13.97 6.68 13.77
CA SER A 503 -12.56 6.40 13.62
C SER A 503 -11.91 7.67 13.09
N PRO A 504 -10.73 8.07 13.56
CA PRO A 504 -10.01 9.19 12.96
C PRO A 504 -9.82 8.91 11.45
N PRO A 505 -9.76 9.94 10.60
CA PRO A 505 -9.64 9.75 9.16
C PRO A 505 -8.45 8.83 8.85
N PRO A 506 -8.56 7.95 7.83
CA PRO A 506 -7.46 7.09 7.44
C PRO A 506 -6.21 7.96 7.23
N SER A 507 -5.08 7.54 7.80
CA SER A 507 -3.77 8.22 7.71
C SER A 507 -3.45 8.59 6.25
N SER A 508 -3.88 9.80 5.84
CA SER A 508 -3.79 10.30 4.47
C SER A 508 -2.71 11.36 4.31
N TYR A 509 -2.02 11.71 5.39
CA TYR A 509 -0.88 12.61 5.35
C TYR A 509 0.29 11.89 4.70
N VAL A 510 0.41 12.01 3.38
CA VAL A 510 1.68 11.72 2.71
C VAL A 510 2.66 12.80 3.16
N VAL A 511 3.61 12.40 3.99
CA VAL A 511 4.69 13.24 4.45
C VAL A 511 5.69 13.33 3.32
N SER A 512 5.89 14.55 2.82
CA SER A 512 6.96 14.90 1.89
C SER A 512 7.81 15.98 2.56
N SER A 513 9.13 15.83 2.52
CA SER A 513 10.05 16.76 3.16
C SER A 513 11.38 16.80 2.42
N THR A 514 11.88 18.02 2.20
CA THR A 514 13.23 18.27 1.67
C THR A 514 14.26 18.48 2.80
N GLU A 515 13.86 18.35 4.05
CA GLU A 515 14.74 18.49 5.21
C GLU A 515 15.58 17.23 5.42
N ASN A 516 16.85 17.37 5.82
CA ASN A 516 17.74 16.21 6.00
C ASN A 516 17.57 15.45 7.34
N VAL A 517 16.48 15.67 8.08
CA VAL A 517 16.28 15.12 9.44
C VAL A 517 16.18 13.60 9.45
N TYR A 518 15.72 12.99 8.36
CA TYR A 518 15.58 11.54 8.21
C TYR A 518 16.85 10.80 7.78
N VAL A 519 17.92 11.52 7.39
CA VAL A 519 19.14 10.90 6.83
C VAL A 519 19.81 9.96 7.84
N LYS A 520 19.92 10.37 9.12
CA LYS A 520 20.51 9.53 10.18
C LYS A 520 19.70 8.25 10.41
N PRO A 521 18.38 8.30 10.67
CA PRO A 521 17.54 7.09 10.76
C PRO A 521 17.61 6.17 9.53
N MET A 522 17.65 6.74 8.32
CA MET A 522 17.83 5.94 7.10
C MET A 522 19.19 5.27 7.06
N PHE A 523 20.26 5.98 7.45
CA PHE A 523 21.61 5.42 7.53
C PHE A 523 21.68 4.26 8.53
N GLU A 524 21.01 4.36 9.69
CA GLU A 524 20.91 3.27 10.69
C GLU A 524 20.38 1.95 10.11
N ILE A 525 19.53 2.02 9.09
CA ILE A 525 19.00 0.85 8.38
C ILE A 525 20.01 0.32 7.35
N VAL A 526 20.71 1.23 6.65
CA VAL A 526 21.52 0.90 5.46
C VAL A 526 22.95 0.49 5.79
N TRP A 527 23.57 1.05 6.83
CA TRP A 527 25.02 0.92 7.04
C TRP A 527 25.47 -0.55 7.16
N ALA A 528 24.77 -1.39 7.92
CA ALA A 528 25.18 -2.78 8.13
C ALA A 528 25.04 -3.62 6.85
N PRO A 529 23.89 -3.61 6.14
CA PRO A 529 23.77 -4.22 4.83
C PRO A 529 24.81 -3.71 3.83
N LEU A 530 25.03 -2.39 3.77
CA LEU A 530 25.98 -1.74 2.85
C LEU A 530 27.40 -2.24 3.09
N LEU A 531 27.90 -2.17 4.33
CA LEU A 531 29.24 -2.64 4.67
C LEU A 531 29.39 -4.12 4.35
N ALA A 532 28.42 -4.94 4.74
CA ALA A 532 28.51 -6.37 4.49
C ALA A 532 28.48 -6.73 2.99
N VAL A 533 27.85 -5.93 2.13
CA VAL A 533 27.92 -6.10 0.67
C VAL A 533 29.25 -5.59 0.12
N CYS A 534 29.64 -4.38 0.47
CA CYS A 534 30.87 -3.75 -0.02
C CYS A 534 32.10 -4.55 0.38
N SER A 535 32.18 -5.08 1.61
CA SER A 535 33.29 -5.93 2.05
C SER A 535 33.39 -7.20 1.20
N VAL A 536 32.27 -7.90 1.01
CA VAL A 536 32.26 -9.14 0.20
C VAL A 536 32.64 -8.84 -1.25
N LEU A 537 32.07 -7.80 -1.86
CA LEU A 537 32.37 -7.45 -3.25
C LEU A 537 33.80 -6.94 -3.42
N PHE A 538 34.31 -6.13 -2.50
CA PHE A 538 35.67 -5.61 -2.52
C PHE A 538 36.72 -6.73 -2.42
N GLU A 539 36.44 -7.77 -1.62
CA GLU A 539 37.34 -8.92 -1.48
C GLU A 539 37.27 -9.89 -2.67
N THR A 540 36.16 -9.93 -3.40
CA THR A 540 35.88 -11.04 -4.34
C THR A 540 35.71 -10.62 -5.80
N SER A 541 35.61 -9.33 -6.10
CA SER A 541 35.38 -8.81 -7.45
C SER A 541 36.65 -8.19 -8.02
N ASP A 542 37.04 -8.63 -9.23
CA ASP A 542 38.11 -8.00 -10.01
C ASP A 542 37.58 -6.88 -10.94
N HIS A 543 36.27 -6.65 -10.98
CA HIS A 543 35.67 -5.65 -11.87
C HIS A 543 35.90 -4.23 -11.34
N PRO A 544 36.58 -3.33 -12.09
CA PRO A 544 37.02 -2.03 -11.59
C PRO A 544 35.86 -1.13 -11.14
N VAL A 545 34.74 -1.14 -11.88
CA VAL A 545 33.55 -0.36 -11.53
C VAL A 545 32.92 -0.84 -10.22
N ALA A 546 32.93 -2.15 -9.95
CA ALA A 546 32.36 -2.69 -8.72
C ALA A 546 33.23 -2.33 -7.51
N ILE A 547 34.56 -2.42 -7.67
CA ILE A 547 35.53 -1.97 -6.67
C ILE A 547 35.34 -0.47 -6.37
N GLN A 548 35.21 0.35 -7.41
CA GLN A 548 34.97 1.80 -7.26
C GLN A 548 33.70 2.09 -6.46
N TYR A 549 32.58 1.45 -6.79
CA TYR A 549 31.34 1.60 -6.01
C TYR A 549 31.49 1.16 -4.56
N CYS A 550 32.27 0.12 -4.26
CA CYS A 550 32.54 -0.29 -2.88
C CYS A 550 33.36 0.75 -2.13
N LEU A 551 34.42 1.28 -2.74
CA LEU A 551 35.26 2.33 -2.17
C LEU A 551 34.48 3.61 -1.91
N ASP A 552 33.66 4.04 -2.87
CA ASP A 552 32.76 5.18 -2.71
C ASP A 552 31.75 4.88 -1.60
N GLY A 553 31.17 3.69 -1.54
CA GLY A 553 30.27 3.27 -0.47
C GLY A 553 30.91 3.40 0.93
N PHE A 554 32.13 2.90 1.11
CA PHE A 554 32.88 3.05 2.36
C PHE A 554 33.16 4.50 2.71
N LYS A 555 33.61 5.29 1.72
CA LYS A 555 33.89 6.72 1.90
C LYS A 555 32.64 7.48 2.36
N HIS A 556 31.50 7.28 1.70
CA HIS A 556 30.24 7.93 2.09
C HIS A 556 29.77 7.48 3.47
N ALA A 557 29.89 6.19 3.80
CA ALA A 557 29.54 5.68 5.12
C ALA A 557 30.38 6.32 6.24
N ILE A 558 31.70 6.42 6.05
CA ILE A 558 32.61 7.06 7.01
C ILE A 558 32.23 8.54 7.20
N HIS A 559 31.97 9.26 6.10
CA HIS A 559 31.57 10.67 6.17
C HIS A 559 30.23 10.88 6.87
N LEU A 560 29.27 9.97 6.66
CA LEU A 560 27.96 10.05 7.31
C LEU A 560 28.04 9.66 8.79
N SER A 561 28.87 8.69 9.18
CA SER A 561 29.02 8.27 10.57
C SER A 561 29.84 9.23 11.43
N ALA A 562 30.70 10.05 10.81
CA ALA A 562 31.55 11.02 11.50
C ALA A 562 30.87 12.39 11.72
N ARG A 563 29.64 12.55 11.24
CA ARG A 563 28.78 13.74 11.42
C ARG A 563 27.71 13.43 12.44
#